data_AF-A0A2E5JLB9-F1
#
_entry.id   AF-A0A2E5JLB9-F1
#
_cell.length_a   1.000
_cell.length_b   1.000
_cell.length_c   1.000
_cell.angle_alpha   90.00
_cell.angle_beta   90.00
_cell.angle_gamma   90.00
#
_symmetry.space_group_name_H-M   'P 1'
#
loop_
_entity.id
_entity.type
_entity.pdbx_description
1 polymer ?
#
loop_
_entity_poly.entity_id
_entity_poly.type
_entity_poly.pdbx_seq_one_letter_code
_entity_poly.pdbx_strand_id
1 'polypeptide(L)'
;MKSILLATLLSFSFVAHSQVDRDIRVLLNNIRKETEQPQDQRTLLRVRERLQSTLELLQGGTGPIPPTPNPRLNLSCISRDNDGRDPYVLGVKDPITLSVTKLPHSNIGQEANCREVKDSAVSVRESIFACVSKDNDGRDPWSIAHFKDGKFEGNINNLGKLSDCSKALSRALRSSQAVAFCASRDNDGRAPWMQMSVVVESGETHRAGSYDTLDKCLNSKNKINLK
;
A
#
# COMPACT_ATOMS: atom_id res chain seq x y z
N MET A 1 -29.38 43.51 0.51
CA MET A 1 -29.40 42.06 0.82
C MET A 1 -28.24 41.24 0.23
N LYS A 2 -27.21 41.85 -0.40
CA LYS A 2 -26.01 41.11 -0.87
C LYS A 2 -24.83 41.11 0.14
N SER A 3 -24.84 41.99 1.13
CA SER A 3 -23.72 42.15 2.08
C SER A 3 -23.76 41.19 3.28
N ILE A 4 -24.86 40.45 3.50
CA ILE A 4 -25.00 39.53 4.64
C ILE A 4 -24.43 38.13 4.32
N LEU A 5 -24.36 37.74 3.04
CA LEU A 5 -23.81 36.46 2.60
C LEU A 5 -22.27 36.39 2.57
N LEU A 6 -21.58 37.54 2.61
CA LEU A 6 -20.11 37.56 2.60
C LEU A 6 -19.51 37.36 4.00
N ALA A 7 -20.24 37.71 5.07
CA ALA A 7 -19.76 37.60 6.44
C ALA A 7 -19.78 36.15 6.98
N THR A 8 -20.66 35.30 6.45
CA THR A 8 -20.73 33.88 6.80
C THR A 8 -19.64 33.05 6.15
N LEU A 9 -19.16 33.39 4.95
CA LEU A 9 -18.05 32.68 4.29
C LEU A 9 -16.68 32.97 4.94
N LEU A 10 -16.50 34.16 5.53
CA LEU A 10 -15.27 34.51 6.24
C LEU A 10 -15.14 33.85 7.62
N SER A 11 -16.25 33.43 8.24
CA SER A 11 -16.22 32.81 9.58
C SER A 11 -15.87 31.31 9.55
N PHE A 12 -16.08 30.60 8.44
CA PHE A 12 -15.68 29.19 8.30
C PHE A 12 -14.16 29.00 8.13
N SER A 13 -13.46 29.97 7.54
CA SER A 13 -12.01 29.89 7.33
C SER A 13 -11.20 30.00 8.63
N PHE A 14 -11.72 30.70 9.65
CA PHE A 14 -11.05 30.81 10.95
C PHE A 14 -11.18 29.57 11.82
N VAL A 15 -12.28 28.81 11.70
CA VAL A 15 -12.50 27.60 12.51
C VAL A 15 -11.52 26.50 12.08
N ALA A 16 -11.30 26.32 10.77
CA ALA A 16 -10.35 25.34 10.25
C ALA A 16 -8.90 25.64 10.67
N HIS A 17 -8.49 26.91 10.69
CA HIS A 17 -7.14 27.32 11.13
C HIS A 17 -6.95 27.08 12.64
N SER A 18 -7.97 27.35 13.45
CA SER A 18 -7.90 27.17 14.91
C SER A 18 -7.76 25.70 15.33
N GLN A 19 -8.31 24.79 14.52
CA GLN A 19 -8.25 23.35 14.77
C GLN A 19 -6.87 22.79 14.42
N VAL A 20 -6.30 23.20 13.29
CA VAL A 20 -4.93 22.85 12.91
C VAL A 20 -3.91 23.33 13.95
N ASP A 21 -4.05 24.57 14.44
CA ASP A 21 -3.18 25.10 15.50
C ASP A 21 -3.29 24.34 16.83
N ARG A 22 -4.49 23.85 17.15
CA ARG A 22 -4.71 23.02 18.34
C ARG A 22 -4.06 21.65 18.16
N ASP A 23 -4.22 21.02 17.01
CA ASP A 23 -3.66 19.70 16.69
C ASP A 23 -2.13 19.74 16.66
N ILE A 24 -1.54 20.82 16.11
CA ILE A 24 -0.08 21.05 16.15
C ILE A 24 0.41 21.16 17.59
N ARG A 25 -0.27 21.92 18.46
CA ARG A 25 0.12 22.05 19.88
C ARG A 25 0.01 20.73 20.63
N VAL A 26 -1.04 19.95 20.38
CA VAL A 26 -1.22 18.62 20.97
C VAL A 26 -0.10 17.69 20.53
N LEU A 27 0.24 17.68 19.24
CA LEU A 27 1.33 16.87 18.70
C LEU A 27 2.68 17.26 19.30
N LEU A 28 2.98 18.56 19.40
CA LEU A 28 4.22 19.05 20.02
C LEU A 28 4.35 18.67 21.50
N ASN A 29 3.25 18.73 22.25
CA ASN A 29 3.24 18.31 23.64
C ASN A 29 3.44 16.79 23.80
N ASN A 30 2.87 15.98 22.90
CA ASN A 30 3.06 14.54 22.90
C ASN A 30 4.51 14.17 22.57
N ILE A 31 5.11 14.80 21.56
CA ILE A 31 6.52 14.61 21.20
C ILE A 31 7.42 14.94 22.39
N ARG A 32 7.19 16.09 23.05
CA ARG A 32 7.97 16.51 24.21
C ARG A 32 7.91 15.48 25.34
N LYS A 33 6.71 15.02 25.67
CA LYS A 33 6.48 14.00 26.70
C LYS A 33 7.16 12.66 26.37
N GLU A 34 7.20 12.29 25.09
CA GLU A 34 7.83 11.05 24.62
C GLU A 34 9.37 11.14 24.61
N THR A 35 9.92 12.34 24.35
CA THR A 35 11.36 12.61 24.43
C THR A 35 11.91 12.76 25.85
N GLU A 36 11.06 13.09 26.83
CA GLU A 36 11.44 13.21 28.25
C GLU A 36 11.47 11.85 28.97
N GLN A 37 10.98 10.78 28.35
CA GLN A 37 11.09 9.41 28.88
C GLN A 37 12.48 8.81 28.59
N PRO A 38 13.03 7.98 29.50
CA PRO A 38 14.29 7.28 29.27
C PRO A 38 14.13 6.29 28.10
N GLN A 39 14.59 6.71 26.92
CA GLN A 39 14.51 5.97 25.67
C GLN A 39 15.91 5.44 25.29
N ASP A 40 15.95 4.27 24.64
CA ASP A 40 17.18 3.75 24.02
C ASP A 40 17.76 4.78 23.04
N GLN A 41 19.09 4.97 23.06
CA GLN A 41 19.79 6.00 22.29
C GLN A 41 19.55 5.83 20.77
N ARG A 42 19.34 4.59 20.30
CA ARG A 42 18.98 4.30 18.90
C ARG A 42 17.57 4.78 18.55
N THR A 43 16.65 4.73 19.49
CA THR A 43 15.27 5.21 19.28
C THR A 43 15.25 6.72 19.19
N LEU A 44 16.00 7.42 20.04
CA LEU A 44 16.13 8.88 20.00
C LEU A 44 16.73 9.38 18.68
N LEU A 45 17.75 8.71 18.14
CA LEU A 45 18.34 9.05 16.85
C LEU A 45 17.32 8.92 15.70
N ARG A 46 16.52 7.84 15.69
CA ARG A 46 15.47 7.64 14.67
C ARG A 46 14.33 8.66 14.79
N VAL A 47 13.94 9.00 16.01
CA VAL A 47 12.90 10.03 16.26
C VAL A 47 13.40 11.40 15.77
N ARG A 48 14.66 11.73 16.05
CA ARG A 48 15.30 12.97 15.57
C ARG A 48 15.31 13.05 14.05
N GLU A 49 15.76 12.01 13.36
CA GLU A 49 15.79 11.97 11.88
C GLU A 49 14.39 12.16 11.27
N ARG A 50 13.36 11.56 11.88
CA ARG A 50 11.97 11.72 11.42
C ARG A 50 11.43 13.12 11.63
N LEU A 51 11.70 13.73 12.78
CA LEU A 51 11.27 15.10 13.07
C LEU A 51 11.96 16.09 12.15
N GLN A 52 13.24 15.87 11.85
CA GLN A 52 14.00 16.72 10.93
C GLN A 52 13.49 16.61 9.48
N SER A 53 13.22 15.40 9.00
CA SER A 53 12.60 15.19 7.68
C SER A 53 11.19 15.79 7.59
N THR A 54 10.40 15.72 8.67
CA THR A 54 9.07 16.33 8.73
C THR A 54 9.15 17.86 8.73
N LEU A 55 10.11 18.43 9.44
CA LEU A 55 10.36 19.88 9.46
C LEU A 55 10.76 20.39 8.07
N GLU A 56 11.64 19.68 7.36
CA GLU A 56 12.06 20.02 6.00
C GLU A 56 10.88 20.00 5.00
N LEU A 57 9.96 19.03 5.14
CA LEU A 57 8.73 18.97 4.35
C LEU A 57 7.79 20.15 4.64
N LEU A 58 7.64 20.54 5.92
CA LEU A 58 6.82 21.68 6.33
C LEU A 58 7.43 23.04 5.92
N GLN A 59 8.76 23.11 5.80
CA GLN A 59 9.49 24.30 5.36
C GLN A 59 9.60 24.43 3.83
N GLY A 60 8.98 23.53 3.06
CA GLY A 60 8.96 23.60 1.61
C GLY A 60 10.30 23.21 0.95
N GLY A 61 11.11 22.37 1.62
CA GLY A 61 12.39 21.92 1.09
C GLY A 61 12.23 21.12 -0.21
N THR A 62 12.92 21.56 -1.27
CA THR A 62 13.01 20.91 -2.59
C THR A 62 13.96 19.71 -2.63
N GLY A 63 14.23 19.10 -1.48
CA GLY A 63 15.05 17.90 -1.39
C GLY A 63 14.39 16.71 -2.12
N PRO A 64 15.17 15.74 -2.60
CA PRO A 64 14.61 14.51 -3.15
C PRO A 64 13.69 13.90 -2.11
N ILE A 65 12.40 13.80 -2.45
CA ILE A 65 11.37 13.21 -1.59
C ILE A 65 11.90 11.84 -1.16
N PRO A 66 12.23 11.63 0.13
CA PRO A 66 12.63 10.31 0.59
C PRO A 66 11.49 9.35 0.27
N PRO A 67 11.77 8.10 -0.14
CA PRO A 67 10.71 7.14 -0.45
C PRO A 67 9.73 7.13 0.70
N THR A 68 8.50 7.57 0.43
CA THR A 68 7.47 7.71 1.44
C THR A 68 7.41 6.39 2.19
N PRO A 69 7.54 6.37 3.53
CA PRO A 69 7.42 5.14 4.29
C PRO A 69 6.12 4.48 3.86
N ASN A 70 6.23 3.28 3.29
CA ASN A 70 5.09 2.47 2.88
C ASN A 70 4.13 2.50 4.08
N PRO A 71 2.90 3.07 3.98
CA PRO A 71 1.95 3.01 5.08
C PRO A 71 1.91 1.55 5.45
N ARG A 72 2.38 1.20 6.65
CA ARG A 72 2.60 -0.20 7.01
C ARG A 72 1.26 -0.88 6.81
N LEU A 73 1.17 -1.69 5.76
CA LEU A 73 -0.02 -2.48 5.51
C LEU A 73 -0.27 -3.24 6.80
N ASN A 74 -1.46 -3.07 7.37
CA ASN A 74 -1.89 -3.82 8.54
C ASN A 74 -2.20 -5.27 8.13
N LEU A 75 -1.36 -5.88 7.29
CA LEU A 75 -1.48 -7.26 6.88
C LEU A 75 -0.79 -8.17 7.88
N SER A 76 -1.37 -9.33 8.07
CA SER A 76 -0.89 -10.39 8.96
C SER A 76 -1.06 -11.74 8.27
N CYS A 77 -0.23 -12.69 8.67
CA CYS A 77 -0.32 -14.08 8.24
C CYS A 77 -1.04 -14.88 9.30
N ILE A 78 -2.10 -15.58 8.90
CA ILE A 78 -2.99 -16.31 9.80
C ILE A 78 -3.20 -17.71 9.24
N SER A 79 -3.06 -18.74 10.06
CA SER A 79 -3.48 -20.09 9.67
C SER A 79 -4.99 -20.07 9.34
N ARG A 80 -5.36 -20.59 8.17
CA ARG A 80 -6.76 -20.64 7.70
C ARG A 80 -7.67 -21.28 8.73
N ASP A 81 -7.18 -22.30 9.42
CA ASP A 81 -7.96 -23.11 10.35
C ASP A 81 -7.71 -22.70 11.83
N ASN A 82 -6.99 -21.59 12.06
CA ASN A 82 -6.64 -21.04 13.38
C ASN A 82 -5.85 -21.98 14.30
N ASP A 83 -5.16 -22.98 13.75
CA ASP A 83 -4.38 -23.97 14.47
C ASP A 83 -2.86 -23.72 14.41
N GLY A 84 -2.43 -22.63 13.76
CA GLY A 84 -1.02 -22.30 13.55
C GLY A 84 -0.32 -23.17 12.52
N ARG A 85 -1.07 -23.88 11.67
CA ARG A 85 -0.54 -24.73 10.60
C ARG A 85 -1.00 -24.24 9.23
N ASP A 86 -0.30 -24.73 8.20
CA ASP A 86 -0.71 -24.53 6.82
C ASP A 86 -2.12 -25.10 6.59
N PRO A 87 -2.94 -24.47 5.73
CA PRO A 87 -2.59 -23.32 4.90
C PRO A 87 -2.74 -21.96 5.60
N TYR A 88 -1.92 -20.99 5.22
CA TYR A 88 -2.00 -19.60 5.68
C TYR A 88 -2.79 -18.71 4.71
N VAL A 89 -3.44 -17.70 5.26
CA VAL A 89 -4.18 -16.65 4.56
C VAL A 89 -3.71 -15.26 5.00
N LEU A 90 -3.98 -14.24 4.19
CA LEU A 90 -3.82 -12.85 4.63
C LEU A 90 -4.95 -12.46 5.56
N GLY A 91 -4.66 -11.61 6.53
CA GLY A 91 -5.70 -10.86 7.23
C GLY A 91 -5.30 -9.43 7.50
N VAL A 92 -6.31 -8.56 7.55
CA VAL A 92 -6.18 -7.14 7.84
C VAL A 92 -6.45 -6.91 9.33
N LYS A 93 -5.50 -6.27 10.00
CA LYS A 93 -5.62 -5.83 11.39
C LYS A 93 -6.27 -4.45 11.44
N ASP A 94 -7.39 -4.37 12.12
CA ASP A 94 -8.03 -3.09 12.45
C ASP A 94 -7.13 -2.35 13.46
N PRO A 95 -6.67 -1.12 13.17
CA PRO A 95 -5.80 -0.37 14.08
C PRO A 95 -6.50 0.09 15.36
N ILE A 96 -7.83 0.17 15.38
CA ILE A 96 -8.63 0.61 16.52
C ILE A 96 -8.96 -0.57 17.42
N THR A 97 -9.59 -1.61 16.85
CA THR A 97 -10.02 -2.78 17.63
C THR A 97 -8.91 -3.80 17.85
N LEU A 98 -7.81 -3.71 17.10
CA LEU A 98 -6.73 -4.70 17.02
C LEU A 98 -7.19 -6.09 16.57
N SER A 99 -8.46 -6.23 16.18
CA SER A 99 -9.02 -7.45 15.63
C SER A 99 -8.43 -7.71 14.24
N VAL A 100 -8.35 -8.98 13.87
CA VAL A 100 -7.79 -9.39 12.59
C VAL A 100 -8.84 -10.11 11.79
N THR A 101 -9.15 -9.58 10.61
CA THR A 101 -10.13 -10.13 9.69
C THR A 101 -9.41 -10.80 8.53
N LYS A 102 -9.70 -12.07 8.26
CA LYS A 102 -9.14 -12.81 7.12
C LYS A 102 -9.64 -12.20 5.81
N LEU A 103 -8.72 -11.97 4.86
CA LEU A 103 -9.09 -11.57 3.51
C LEU A 103 -9.61 -12.81 2.76
N PRO A 104 -10.80 -12.72 2.13
CA PRO A 104 -11.35 -13.84 1.37
C PRO A 104 -10.43 -14.20 0.18
N HIS A 105 -10.45 -15.45 -0.29
CA HIS A 105 -9.66 -15.88 -1.46
C HIS A 105 -8.14 -15.60 -1.40
N SER A 106 -7.57 -15.50 -0.19
CA SER A 106 -6.15 -15.21 0.02
C SER A 106 -5.33 -16.42 0.48
N ASN A 107 -5.66 -17.65 0.03
CA ASN A 107 -4.88 -18.82 0.39
C ASN A 107 -3.47 -18.77 -0.22
N ILE A 108 -2.47 -18.78 0.65
CA ILE A 108 -1.04 -18.65 0.30
C ILE A 108 -0.28 -19.96 0.60
N GLY A 109 -0.93 -20.93 1.23
CA GLY A 109 -0.31 -22.21 1.57
C GLY A 109 0.65 -22.06 2.75
N GLN A 110 1.93 -21.87 2.48
CA GLN A 110 2.96 -21.90 3.52
C GLN A 110 3.11 -20.55 4.24
N GLU A 111 3.49 -20.59 5.53
CA GLU A 111 3.77 -19.37 6.30
C GLU A 111 4.86 -18.49 5.65
N ALA A 112 5.93 -19.12 5.12
CA ALA A 112 7.03 -18.43 4.46
C ALA A 112 6.54 -17.64 3.24
N ASN A 113 5.71 -18.26 2.40
CA ASN A 113 5.07 -17.60 1.26
C ASN A 113 4.19 -16.44 1.74
N CYS A 114 3.44 -16.62 2.83
CA CYS A 114 2.60 -15.55 3.37
C CYS A 114 3.41 -14.34 3.81
N ARG A 115 4.56 -14.55 4.46
CA ARG A 115 5.44 -13.45 4.85
C ARG A 115 5.97 -12.71 3.62
N GLU A 116 6.38 -13.43 2.58
CA GLU A 116 6.82 -12.83 1.32
C GLU A 116 5.71 -12.02 0.62
N VAL A 117 4.50 -12.58 0.53
CA VAL A 117 3.31 -11.88 -0.02
C VAL A 117 3.02 -10.62 0.77
N LYS A 118 3.01 -10.71 2.10
CA LYS A 118 2.75 -9.59 3.00
C LYS A 118 3.78 -8.47 2.81
N ASP A 119 5.05 -8.81 2.65
CA ASP A 119 6.14 -7.84 2.52
C ASP A 119 6.18 -7.18 1.12
N SER A 120 5.67 -7.86 0.09
CA SER A 120 5.56 -7.33 -1.28
C SER A 120 4.24 -6.64 -1.59
N ALA A 121 3.22 -6.80 -0.73
CA ALA A 121 1.90 -6.21 -0.93
C ALA A 121 1.94 -4.67 -1.01
N VAL A 122 0.97 -4.12 -1.73
CA VAL A 122 0.83 -2.69 -1.98
C VAL A 122 -0.55 -2.23 -1.55
N SER A 123 -0.63 -1.17 -0.75
CA SER A 123 -1.90 -0.51 -0.45
C SER A 123 -1.97 0.86 -1.12
N VAL A 124 -3.13 1.18 -1.68
CA VAL A 124 -3.48 2.54 -2.13
C VAL A 124 -4.92 2.80 -1.69
N ARG A 125 -5.13 3.86 -0.90
CA ARG A 125 -6.41 4.14 -0.22
C ARG A 125 -6.88 2.90 0.57
N GLU A 126 -8.12 2.47 0.38
CA GLU A 126 -8.74 1.30 1.00
C GLU A 126 -8.55 0.02 0.15
N SER A 127 -7.70 0.08 -0.88
CA SER A 127 -7.36 -1.07 -1.71
C SER A 127 -6.01 -1.67 -1.36
N ILE A 128 -5.95 -3.00 -1.42
CA ILE A 128 -4.77 -3.82 -1.20
C ILE A 128 -4.56 -4.67 -2.45
N PHE A 129 -3.33 -4.67 -2.96
CA PHE A 129 -2.87 -5.53 -4.03
C PHE A 129 -1.85 -6.50 -3.45
N ALA A 130 -2.13 -7.79 -3.55
CA ALA A 130 -1.28 -8.84 -2.99
C ALA A 130 -1.23 -10.05 -3.91
N CYS A 131 -0.13 -10.80 -3.82
CA CYS A 131 0.01 -12.06 -4.53
C CYS A 131 -0.82 -13.16 -3.87
N VAL A 132 -1.62 -13.88 -4.65
CA VAL A 132 -2.41 -15.03 -4.19
C VAL A 132 -2.25 -16.19 -5.17
N SER A 133 -2.41 -17.41 -4.68
CA SER A 133 -2.54 -18.57 -5.55
C SER A 133 -3.87 -18.48 -6.30
N LYS A 134 -3.82 -18.55 -7.63
CA LYS A 134 -4.99 -18.43 -8.51
C LYS A 134 -6.02 -19.54 -8.26
N ASP A 135 -5.53 -20.74 -7.98
CA ASP A 135 -6.36 -21.93 -7.70
C ASP A 135 -6.71 -22.02 -6.21
N ASN A 136 -6.29 -21.03 -5.41
CA ASN A 136 -6.59 -20.90 -3.98
C ASN A 136 -6.15 -22.15 -3.17
N ASP A 137 -5.07 -22.81 -3.60
CA ASP A 137 -4.48 -23.97 -2.95
C ASP A 137 -3.09 -23.68 -2.33
N GLY A 138 -2.60 -22.45 -2.51
CA GLY A 138 -1.30 -22.01 -2.01
C GLY A 138 -0.12 -22.40 -2.92
N ARG A 139 -0.39 -22.80 -4.16
CA ARG A 139 0.60 -23.20 -5.15
C ARG A 139 0.50 -22.34 -6.42
N ASP A 140 1.50 -22.48 -7.28
CA ASP A 140 1.47 -21.92 -8.63
C ASP A 140 0.22 -22.43 -9.38
N PRO A 141 -0.42 -21.60 -10.21
CA PRO A 141 0.01 -20.26 -10.61
C PRO A 141 -0.37 -19.14 -9.64
N TRP A 142 0.48 -18.12 -9.52
CA TRP A 142 0.21 -16.92 -8.71
C TRP A 142 -0.34 -15.77 -9.55
N SER A 143 -1.23 -14.98 -8.95
CA SER A 143 -1.78 -13.77 -9.54
C SER A 143 -1.79 -12.62 -8.54
N ILE A 144 -1.88 -11.39 -9.03
CA ILE A 144 -2.18 -10.23 -8.18
C ILE A 144 -3.68 -10.17 -7.96
N ALA A 145 -4.11 -10.30 -6.71
CA ALA A 145 -5.47 -10.02 -6.26
C ALA A 145 -5.64 -8.55 -5.89
N HIS A 146 -6.79 -7.99 -6.23
CA HIS A 146 -7.25 -6.69 -5.77
C HIS A 146 -8.30 -6.90 -4.68
N PHE A 147 -8.01 -6.35 -3.50
CA PHE A 147 -8.96 -6.23 -2.41
C PHE A 147 -9.36 -4.78 -2.24
N LYS A 148 -10.64 -4.49 -2.04
CA LYS A 148 -11.16 -3.15 -1.76
C LYS A 148 -12.10 -3.23 -0.57
N ASP A 149 -11.88 -2.41 0.45
CA ASP A 149 -12.68 -2.41 1.68
C ASP A 149 -12.74 -3.80 2.35
N GLY A 150 -11.63 -4.54 2.28
CA GLY A 150 -11.52 -5.91 2.80
C GLY A 150 -12.26 -6.98 1.98
N LYS A 151 -12.90 -6.61 0.87
CA LYS A 151 -13.57 -7.53 -0.07
C LYS A 151 -12.64 -7.88 -1.22
N PHE A 152 -12.83 -9.07 -1.80
CA PHE A 152 -12.10 -9.51 -2.99
C PHE A 152 -12.82 -8.99 -4.24
N GLU A 153 -12.14 -8.16 -5.02
CA GLU A 153 -12.66 -7.60 -6.28
C GLU A 153 -12.33 -8.51 -7.46
N GLY A 154 -11.16 -9.16 -7.42
CA GLY A 154 -10.77 -10.12 -8.44
C GLY A 154 -9.26 -10.32 -8.56
N ASN A 155 -8.89 -11.28 -9.42
CA ASN A 155 -7.52 -11.49 -9.85
C ASN A 155 -7.26 -10.69 -11.13
N ILE A 156 -6.14 -9.97 -11.19
CA ILE A 156 -5.85 -9.07 -12.32
C ILE A 156 -5.21 -9.84 -13.48
N ASN A 157 -4.07 -10.49 -13.26
CA ASN A 157 -3.39 -11.34 -14.25
C ASN A 157 -2.52 -12.40 -13.55
N ASN A 158 -2.17 -13.46 -14.29
CA ASN A 158 -1.27 -14.52 -13.86
C ASN A 158 0.20 -14.07 -13.98
N LEU A 159 1.06 -14.44 -13.02
CA LEU A 159 2.50 -14.19 -13.03
C LEU A 159 3.31 -15.48 -12.91
N GLY A 160 2.64 -16.64 -12.92
CA GLY A 160 3.26 -17.96 -12.86
C GLY A 160 3.73 -18.27 -11.46
N LYS A 161 4.88 -17.73 -11.07
CA LYS A 161 5.56 -18.03 -9.81
C LYS A 161 5.32 -16.94 -8.78
N LEU A 162 5.37 -17.31 -7.49
CA LEU A 162 5.33 -16.36 -6.38
C LEU A 162 6.43 -15.30 -6.52
N SER A 163 7.65 -15.71 -6.85
CA SER A 163 8.79 -14.80 -6.98
C SER A 163 8.56 -13.71 -8.02
N ASP A 164 7.94 -14.05 -9.16
CA ASP A 164 7.64 -13.11 -10.23
C ASP A 164 6.51 -12.16 -9.80
N CYS A 165 5.51 -12.68 -9.10
CA CYS A 165 4.44 -11.89 -8.50
C CYS A 165 4.96 -10.88 -7.47
N SER A 166 5.71 -11.35 -6.47
CA SER A 166 6.30 -10.53 -5.41
C SER A 166 7.25 -9.48 -5.98
N LYS A 167 8.04 -9.84 -7.00
CA LYS A 167 8.94 -8.91 -7.70
C LYS A 167 8.16 -7.85 -8.49
N ALA A 168 7.04 -8.21 -9.12
CA ALA A 168 6.19 -7.25 -9.82
C ALA A 168 5.52 -6.24 -8.87
N LEU A 169 5.00 -6.69 -7.73
CA LEU A 169 4.35 -5.82 -6.73
C LEU A 169 5.35 -4.97 -5.94
N SER A 170 6.48 -5.54 -5.52
CA SER A 170 7.52 -4.78 -4.80
C SER A 170 8.09 -3.63 -5.62
N ARG A 171 8.09 -3.75 -6.95
CA ARG A 171 8.50 -2.72 -7.91
C ARG A 171 7.32 -1.98 -8.55
N ALA A 172 6.11 -2.17 -8.04
CA ALA A 172 4.92 -1.49 -8.54
C ALA A 172 5.00 0.01 -8.26
N LEU A 173 4.53 0.78 -9.23
CA LEU A 173 4.37 2.22 -9.14
C LEU A 173 2.98 2.54 -8.65
N ARG A 174 2.88 3.58 -7.85
CA ARG A 174 1.70 3.86 -7.06
C ARG A 174 1.40 5.34 -7.17
N SER A 175 0.17 5.68 -7.56
CA SER A 175 -0.40 7.01 -7.34
C SER A 175 -1.52 6.89 -6.31
N SER A 176 -2.15 8.00 -5.96
CA SER A 176 -3.34 7.97 -5.09
C SER A 176 -4.56 7.33 -5.78
N GLN A 177 -4.52 7.12 -7.10
CA GLN A 177 -5.64 6.65 -7.91
C GLN A 177 -5.39 5.30 -8.58
N ALA A 178 -4.13 4.92 -8.77
CA ALA A 178 -3.80 3.72 -9.53
C ALA A 178 -2.52 3.04 -9.04
N VAL A 179 -2.44 1.73 -9.30
CA VAL A 179 -1.23 0.93 -9.13
C VAL A 179 -0.82 0.36 -10.47
N ALA A 180 0.44 0.54 -10.88
CA ALA A 180 1.01 -0.05 -12.08
C ALA A 180 2.11 -1.04 -11.76
N PHE A 181 2.12 -2.17 -12.46
CA PHE A 181 3.07 -3.26 -12.29
C PHE A 181 3.26 -3.99 -13.63
N CYS A 182 4.19 -4.94 -13.65
CA CYS A 182 4.38 -5.84 -14.79
C CYS A 182 3.66 -7.15 -14.55
N ALA A 183 3.00 -7.69 -15.56
CA ALA A 183 2.38 -9.01 -15.51
C ALA A 183 2.54 -9.75 -16.84
N SER A 184 2.31 -11.06 -16.83
CA SER A 184 2.20 -11.83 -18.07
C SER A 184 1.02 -11.28 -18.88
N ARG A 185 1.21 -11.10 -20.19
CA ARG A 185 0.12 -10.73 -21.11
C ARG A 185 -0.85 -11.87 -21.27
N ASP A 186 -0.30 -13.08 -21.31
CA ASP A 186 -1.04 -14.31 -21.51
C ASP A 186 -1.39 -14.91 -20.14
N ASN A 187 -2.50 -15.64 -20.04
CA ASN A 187 -3.01 -16.12 -18.75
C ASN A 187 -2.25 -17.34 -18.19
N ASP A 188 -1.07 -17.64 -18.74
CA ASP A 188 -0.22 -18.77 -18.39
C ASP A 188 0.96 -18.39 -17.48
N GLY A 189 1.15 -17.10 -17.21
CA GLY A 189 2.23 -16.60 -16.36
C GLY A 189 3.60 -16.61 -17.04
N ARG A 190 3.64 -16.55 -18.38
CA ARG A 190 4.88 -16.59 -19.17
C ARG A 190 5.03 -15.35 -20.04
N ALA A 191 6.16 -15.24 -20.74
CA ALA A 191 6.32 -14.19 -21.74
C ALA A 191 5.25 -14.35 -22.84
N PRO A 192 4.75 -13.24 -23.43
CA PRO A 192 5.25 -11.88 -23.26
C PRO A 192 4.73 -11.20 -21.98
N TRP A 193 5.57 -10.37 -21.39
CA TRP A 193 5.25 -9.52 -20.24
C TRP A 193 4.77 -8.15 -20.70
N MET A 194 3.96 -7.49 -19.89
CA MET A 194 3.40 -6.18 -20.22
C MET A 194 3.23 -5.32 -18.98
N GLN A 195 3.22 -4.00 -19.16
CA GLN A 195 2.85 -3.07 -18.09
C GLN A 195 1.33 -3.06 -17.97
N MET A 196 0.84 -3.18 -16.76
CA MET A 196 -0.57 -3.04 -16.42
C MET A 196 -0.73 -1.97 -15.36
N SER A 197 -1.84 -1.25 -15.38
CA SER A 197 -2.26 -0.44 -14.24
C SER A 197 -3.70 -0.72 -13.90
N VAL A 198 -4.03 -0.62 -12.62
CA VAL A 198 -5.40 -0.73 -12.12
C VAL A 198 -5.78 0.57 -11.44
N VAL A 199 -6.87 1.18 -11.90
CA VAL A 199 -7.50 2.31 -11.23
C VAL A 199 -8.20 1.79 -9.99
N VAL A 200 -7.77 2.27 -8.82
CA VAL A 200 -8.19 1.79 -7.50
C VAL A 200 -9.70 1.94 -7.28
N GLU A 201 -10.29 3.01 -7.80
CA GLU A 201 -11.70 3.33 -7.57
C GLU A 201 -12.64 2.49 -8.43
N SER A 202 -12.35 2.39 -9.73
CA SER A 202 -13.18 1.68 -10.71
C SER A 202 -12.80 0.23 -10.94
N GLY A 203 -11.59 -0.19 -10.53
CA GLY A 203 -11.01 -1.47 -10.92
C GLY A 203 -10.59 -1.55 -12.39
N GLU A 204 -10.70 -0.45 -13.15
CA GLU A 204 -10.37 -0.44 -14.57
C GLU A 204 -8.89 -0.75 -14.80
N THR A 205 -8.61 -1.66 -15.73
CA THR A 205 -7.24 -2.06 -16.05
C THR A 205 -6.78 -1.45 -17.37
N HIS A 206 -5.64 -0.78 -17.37
CA HIS A 206 -4.95 -0.34 -18.59
C HIS A 206 -3.73 -1.20 -18.86
N ARG A 207 -3.37 -1.30 -20.14
CA ARG A 207 -2.42 -2.28 -20.66
C ARG A 207 -1.48 -1.59 -21.64
N ALA A 208 -0.16 -1.71 -21.46
CA ALA A 208 0.81 -1.08 -22.35
C ALA A 208 2.12 -1.87 -22.50
N GLY A 209 2.68 -1.81 -23.71
CA GLY A 209 3.95 -2.45 -24.03
C GLY A 209 3.90 -3.98 -24.09
N SER A 210 4.98 -4.57 -24.59
CA SER A 210 5.20 -6.00 -24.65
C SER A 210 6.70 -6.23 -24.52
N TYR A 211 7.10 -7.17 -23.66
CA TYR A 211 8.49 -7.40 -23.28
C TYR A 211 8.76 -8.90 -23.16
N ASP A 212 9.92 -9.37 -23.60
CA ASP A 212 10.23 -10.80 -23.58
C ASP A 212 10.49 -11.34 -22.16
N THR A 213 10.78 -10.46 -21.20
CA THR A 213 11.09 -10.84 -19.81
C THR A 213 10.46 -9.85 -18.84
N LEU A 214 10.20 -10.34 -17.62
CA LEU A 214 9.72 -9.52 -16.52
C LEU A 214 10.69 -8.37 -16.22
N ASP A 215 12.00 -8.64 -16.19
CA ASP A 215 13.01 -7.61 -15.92
C ASP A 215 13.05 -6.49 -16.97
N LYS A 216 12.91 -6.83 -18.26
CA LYS A 216 12.78 -5.81 -19.31
C LYS A 216 11.53 -4.95 -19.10
N CYS A 217 10.42 -5.54 -18.67
CA CYS A 217 9.19 -4.81 -18.36
C CYS A 217 9.39 -3.87 -17.14
N LEU A 218 10.00 -4.38 -16.06
CA LEU A 218 10.19 -3.62 -14.82
C LEU A 218 11.20 -2.47 -14.96
N ASN A 219 12.14 -2.59 -15.90
CA ASN A 219 13.17 -1.58 -16.15
C ASN A 219 12.81 -0.62 -17.29
N SER A 220 11.71 -0.84 -17.99
CA SER A 220 11.31 0.07 -19.07
C SER A 220 10.73 1.36 -18.48
N LYS A 221 10.95 2.49 -19.17
CA LYS A 221 10.29 3.75 -18.81
C LYS A 221 8.78 3.55 -18.94
N ASN A 222 8.04 3.91 -17.89
CA ASN A 222 6.60 3.70 -17.86
C ASN A 222 5.93 4.38 -19.04
N LYS A 223 5.16 3.58 -19.77
CA LYS A 223 4.30 4.09 -20.84
C LYS A 223 2.87 4.33 -20.37
N ILE A 224 2.54 3.93 -19.14
CA ILE A 224 1.22 4.12 -18.55
C ILE A 224 1.17 5.46 -17.83
N ASN A 225 0.20 6.28 -18.23
CA ASN A 225 -0.11 7.53 -17.56
C ASN A 225 -1.06 7.23 -16.40
N LEU A 226 -0.65 7.56 -15.16
CA LEU A 226 -1.44 7.32 -13.94
C LEU A 226 -2.35 8.52 -13.58
N LYS A 227 -2.80 9.26 -14.59
CA LYS A 227 -3.64 10.47 -14.44
C LYS A 227 -5.11 10.11 -14.31
#